data_AF-A0A928WKQ7-F1
#
_entry.id   AF-A0A928WKQ7-F1
#
_cell.length_a   1.000
_cell.length_b   1.000
_cell.length_c   1.000
_cell.angle_alpha   90.00
_cell.angle_beta   90.00
_cell.angle_gamma   90.00
#
_symmetry.space_group_name_H-M   'P 1'
#
loop_
_entity.id
_entity.type
_entity.pdbx_description
1 polymer ?
#
loop_
_entity_poly.entity_id
_entity_poly.type
_entity_poly.pdbx_seq_one_letter_code
_entity_poly.pdbx_strand_id
1 'polypeptide(L)'
;MIRWRLRILMAEKKISNKELAELSGIHPTSISKLKNADEIEQISGRVLNNLCNGLTKAYYAKGDERIITPGDLFDYTYDGDGDPETANLQPVTPEKPKKGRPYNSEQSNNTNAQVVWLTPNKEAS
;
A
#
# COMPACT_ATOMS: atom_id res chain seq x y z
N MET A 1 -12.90 -6.25 -0.81
CA MET A 1 -13.26 -5.08 -1.62
C MET A 1 -12.06 -4.18 -1.84
N ILE A 2 -11.79 -3.80 -3.10
CA ILE A 2 -10.83 -2.73 -3.43
C ILE A 2 -11.59 -1.41 -3.48
N ARG A 3 -11.12 -0.40 -2.75
CA ARG A 3 -11.72 0.95 -2.70
C ARG A 3 -10.81 1.98 -3.34
N TRP A 4 -11.41 2.91 -4.09
CA TRP A 4 -10.69 4.02 -4.70
C TRP A 4 -10.61 5.25 -3.79
N ARG A 5 -9.40 5.78 -3.57
CA ARG A 5 -9.14 6.84 -2.58
C ARG A 5 -8.80 8.20 -3.15
N LEU A 6 -8.81 8.38 -4.48
CA LEU A 6 -8.45 9.66 -5.10
C LEU A 6 -9.28 10.84 -4.55
N ARG A 7 -10.58 10.65 -4.36
CA ARG A 7 -11.47 11.69 -3.82
C ARG A 7 -11.03 12.15 -2.44
N ILE A 8 -10.61 11.20 -1.59
CA ILE A 8 -10.16 11.45 -0.22
C ILE A 8 -8.85 12.23 -0.24
N LEU A 9 -7.84 11.75 -1.01
CA LEU A 9 -6.54 12.41 -1.13
C LEU A 9 -6.63 13.84 -1.67
N MET A 10 -7.54 14.09 -2.62
CA MET A 10 -7.78 15.43 -3.14
C MET A 10 -8.46 16.33 -2.10
N ALA A 11 -9.44 15.81 -1.36
CA ALA A 11 -10.16 16.56 -0.33
C ALA A 11 -9.24 16.95 0.85
N GLU A 12 -8.37 16.04 1.30
CA GLU A 12 -7.41 16.26 2.40
C GLU A 12 -6.56 17.52 2.19
N LYS A 13 -6.14 17.79 0.95
CA LYS A 13 -5.29 18.93 0.60
C LYS A 13 -6.02 20.03 -0.18
N LYS A 14 -7.35 19.95 -0.29
CA LYS A 14 -8.19 20.88 -1.07
C LYS A 14 -7.69 21.05 -2.51
N ILE A 15 -7.27 19.96 -3.14
CA ILE A 15 -6.77 19.94 -4.52
C ILE A 15 -7.97 20.01 -5.47
N SER A 16 -7.96 20.97 -6.38
CA SER A 16 -9.03 21.10 -7.36
C SER A 16 -8.84 20.14 -8.55
N ASN A 17 -9.93 19.78 -9.22
CA ASN A 17 -9.86 18.96 -10.44
C ASN A 17 -8.98 19.61 -11.53
N LYS A 18 -9.06 20.94 -11.65
CA LYS A 18 -8.29 21.73 -12.63
C LYS A 18 -6.80 21.69 -12.32
N GLU A 19 -6.44 21.95 -11.06
CA GLU A 19 -5.05 21.90 -10.58
C GLU A 19 -4.43 20.52 -10.82
N LEU A 20 -5.13 19.43 -10.47
CA LEU A 20 -4.62 18.09 -10.71
C LEU A 20 -4.47 17.77 -12.20
N ALA A 21 -5.42 18.20 -13.04
CA ALA A 21 -5.36 18.01 -14.49
C ALA A 21 -4.11 18.67 -15.09
N GLU A 22 -3.82 19.91 -14.70
CA GLU A 22 -2.63 20.65 -15.14
C GLU A 22 -1.33 19.96 -14.69
N LEU A 23 -1.25 19.51 -13.44
CA LEU A 23 -0.04 18.89 -12.88
C LEU A 23 0.26 17.48 -13.42
N SER A 24 -0.80 16.71 -13.68
CA SER A 24 -0.73 15.33 -14.19
C SER A 24 -0.71 15.22 -15.71
N GLY A 25 -1.07 16.30 -16.42
CA GLY A 25 -1.26 16.28 -17.88
C GLY A 25 -2.44 15.40 -18.33
N ILE A 26 -3.41 15.18 -17.45
CA ILE A 26 -4.63 14.39 -17.73
C ILE A 26 -5.77 15.35 -17.99
N HIS A 27 -6.65 15.01 -18.94
CA HIS A 27 -7.80 15.86 -19.26
C HIS A 27 -8.71 16.05 -18.01
N PRO A 28 -9.21 17.28 -17.73
CA PRO A 28 -10.06 17.55 -16.55
C PRO A 28 -11.29 16.65 -16.45
N THR A 29 -11.90 16.29 -17.58
CA THR A 29 -13.03 15.35 -17.62
C THR A 29 -12.63 13.96 -17.15
N SER A 30 -11.43 13.49 -17.49
CA SER A 30 -10.91 12.19 -17.04
C SER A 30 -10.64 12.21 -15.54
N ILE A 31 -10.06 13.29 -15.01
CA ILE A 31 -9.90 13.47 -13.55
C ILE A 31 -11.27 13.47 -12.85
N SER A 32 -12.26 14.16 -13.41
CA SER A 32 -13.62 14.17 -12.86
C SER A 32 -14.24 12.78 -12.80
N LYS A 33 -14.14 12.00 -13.89
CA LYS A 33 -14.61 10.61 -13.94
C LYS A 33 -13.89 9.73 -12.92
N LEU A 34 -12.55 9.81 -12.87
CA LEU A 34 -11.73 9.04 -11.94
C LEU A 34 -12.06 9.39 -10.48
N LYS A 35 -12.27 10.66 -10.14
CA LYS A 35 -12.62 11.07 -8.77
C LYS A 35 -14.00 10.55 -8.32
N ASN A 36 -14.93 10.47 -9.26
CA ASN A 36 -16.31 10.10 -8.98
C ASN A 36 -16.54 8.58 -9.08
N ALA A 37 -15.61 7.82 -9.67
CA ALA A 37 -15.64 6.37 -9.61
C ALA A 37 -15.38 5.92 -8.17
N ASP A 38 -16.28 5.11 -7.60
CA ASP A 38 -16.05 4.50 -6.29
C ASP A 38 -15.21 3.21 -6.42
N GLU A 39 -15.32 2.55 -7.59
CA GLU A 39 -14.54 1.38 -8.01
C GLU A 39 -13.92 1.62 -9.39
N ILE A 40 -12.63 1.28 -9.56
CA ILE A 40 -11.95 1.36 -10.85
C ILE A 40 -11.83 -0.05 -11.44
N GLU A 41 -12.55 -0.30 -12.53
CA GLU A 41 -12.44 -1.56 -13.30
C GLU A 41 -11.10 -1.64 -14.05
N GLN A 42 -10.72 -0.55 -14.73
CA GLN A 42 -9.50 -0.49 -15.54
C GLN A 42 -8.86 0.89 -15.47
N ILE A 43 -7.55 0.90 -15.21
CA ILE A 43 -6.70 2.09 -15.33
C ILE A 43 -5.36 1.70 -15.94
N SER A 44 -4.89 2.48 -16.91
CA SER A 44 -3.58 2.21 -17.50
C SER A 44 -2.46 2.67 -16.56
N GLY A 45 -1.33 1.95 -16.59
CA GLY A 45 -0.15 2.31 -15.80
C GLY A 45 0.35 3.74 -16.09
N ARG A 46 0.19 4.22 -17.33
CA ARG A 46 0.53 5.61 -17.71
C ARG A 46 -0.33 6.64 -16.98
N VAL A 47 -1.65 6.41 -16.93
CA VAL A 47 -2.58 7.31 -16.23
C VAL A 47 -2.33 7.24 -14.72
N LEU A 48 -2.11 6.05 -14.17
CA LEU A 48 -1.79 5.87 -12.75
C LEU A 48 -0.50 6.57 -12.35
N ASN A 49 0.57 6.42 -13.14
CA ASN A 49 1.84 7.12 -12.93
C ASN A 49 1.66 8.65 -12.99
N ASN A 50 0.93 9.15 -13.99
CA ASN A 50 0.67 10.58 -14.14
C ASN A 50 -0.14 11.14 -12.97
N LEU A 51 -1.12 10.39 -12.45
CA LEU A 51 -1.86 10.74 -11.24
C LEU A 51 -0.94 10.84 -10.02
N CYS A 52 -0.11 9.82 -9.77
CA CYS A 52 0.82 9.81 -8.64
C CYS A 52 1.77 11.01 -8.68
N ASN A 53 2.33 11.29 -9.87
CA ASN A 53 3.21 12.44 -10.09
C ASN A 53 2.48 13.78 -9.90
N GLY A 54 1.26 13.90 -10.44
CA GLY A 54 0.45 15.11 -10.30
C GLY A 54 0.03 15.38 -8.86
N LEU A 55 -0.39 14.35 -8.12
CA LEU A 55 -0.74 14.45 -6.71
C LEU A 55 0.47 14.78 -5.85
N THR A 56 1.61 14.13 -6.08
CA THR A 56 2.85 14.44 -5.37
C THR A 56 3.22 15.91 -5.54
N LYS A 57 3.21 16.44 -6.76
CA LYS A 57 3.43 17.88 -7.02
C LYS A 57 2.42 18.78 -6.32
N ALA A 58 1.14 18.38 -6.31
CA ALA A 58 0.09 19.14 -5.64
C ALA A 58 0.30 19.18 -4.12
N TYR A 59 0.74 18.08 -3.51
CA TYR A 59 1.06 18.01 -2.09
C TYR A 59 2.24 18.92 -1.75
N TYR A 60 3.32 18.88 -2.54
CA TYR A 60 4.45 19.80 -2.39
C TYR A 60 4.01 21.27 -2.49
N ALA A 61 3.12 21.60 -3.42
CA ALA A 61 2.59 22.96 -3.56
C ALA A 61 1.74 23.41 -2.35
N LYS A 62 1.22 22.47 -1.55
CA LYS A 62 0.55 22.75 -0.26
C LYS A 62 1.49 22.69 0.95
N GLY A 63 2.81 22.52 0.74
CA GLY A 63 3.80 22.41 1.83
C GLY A 63 3.85 21.03 2.49
N ASP A 64 3.36 19.98 1.82
CA ASP A 64 3.47 18.60 2.26
C ASP A 64 4.44 17.83 1.36
N GLU A 65 5.53 17.33 1.93
CA GLU A 65 6.58 16.61 1.19
C GLU A 65 6.26 15.12 0.97
N ARG A 66 5.02 14.69 1.28
CA ARG A 66 4.58 13.32 1.06
C ARG A 66 4.60 12.96 -0.43
N ILE A 67 5.31 11.88 -0.74
CA ILE A 67 5.27 11.23 -2.05
C ILE A 67 4.02 10.35 -2.11
N ILE A 68 3.21 10.55 -3.14
CA ILE A 68 2.00 9.77 -3.37
C ILE A 68 2.33 8.57 -4.25
N THR A 69 2.07 7.38 -3.73
CA THR A 69 2.32 6.10 -4.37
C THR A 69 1.01 5.46 -4.83
N PRO A 70 1.04 4.45 -5.72
CA PRO A 70 -0.16 3.68 -6.06
C PRO A 70 -0.87 3.09 -4.84
N GLY A 71 -0.14 2.71 -3.79
CA GLY A 71 -0.72 2.18 -2.55
C GLY A 71 -1.55 3.20 -1.76
N ASP A 72 -1.34 4.50 -1.97
CA ASP A 72 -2.17 5.53 -1.33
C ASP A 72 -3.53 5.68 -2.02
N LEU A 73 -3.60 5.31 -3.30
CA LEU A 73 -4.78 5.46 -4.14
C LEU A 73 -5.78 4.30 -4.01
N PHE A 74 -5.31 3.14 -3.57
CA PHE A 74 -6.13 1.95 -3.39
C PHE A 74 -6.15 1.54 -1.93
N ASP A 75 -7.29 1.07 -1.47
CA ASP A 75 -7.44 0.42 -0.17
C ASP A 75 -8.05 -0.96 -0.36
N TYR A 76 -7.50 -1.95 0.34
CA TYR A 76 -7.95 -3.32 0.25
C TYR A 76 -8.54 -3.75 1.59
N THR A 77 -9.76 -4.24 1.53
CA THR A 77 -10.43 -4.92 2.64
C THR A 77 -10.69 -6.35 2.19
N TYR A 78 -10.40 -7.33 3.04
CA TYR A 78 -10.75 -8.72 2.74
C TYR A 78 -12.26 -8.89 2.94
N ASP A 79 -12.97 -9.39 1.92
CA ASP A 79 -14.43 -9.52 2.01
C ASP A 79 -14.89 -10.69 2.89
N GLY A 80 -14.01 -11.68 3.13
CA GLY A 80 -14.32 -12.86 3.93
C GLY A 80 -15.49 -13.68 3.39
N ASP A 81 -15.22 -14.89 2.93
CA ASP A 81 -16.30 -15.86 2.78
C ASP A 81 -16.71 -16.24 4.21
N GLY A 82 -17.82 -15.67 4.68
CA GLY A 82 -18.13 -15.57 6.11
C GLY A 82 -17.81 -16.81 6.93
N ASP A 83 -16.81 -16.67 7.82
CA ASP A 83 -16.80 -17.35 9.09
C ASP A 83 -16.55 -16.30 10.17
N PRO A 84 -17.52 -15.98 11.05
CA PRO A 84 -17.43 -14.86 12.00
C PRO A 84 -16.37 -15.03 13.11
N GLU A 85 -15.52 -16.06 13.06
CA GLU A 85 -14.61 -16.42 14.15
C GLU A 85 -13.18 -15.84 14.04
N THR A 86 -12.83 -15.08 13.00
CA THR A 86 -11.48 -14.49 12.86
C THR A 86 -11.38 -13.00 13.19
N ALA A 87 -12.39 -12.42 13.84
CA ALA A 87 -12.40 -11.03 14.30
C ALA A 87 -11.34 -10.67 15.37
N ASN A 88 -10.34 -11.51 15.62
CA ASN A 88 -9.31 -11.27 16.62
C ASN A 88 -7.87 -11.56 16.14
N LEU A 89 -7.55 -11.20 14.91
CA LEU A 89 -6.15 -10.92 14.55
C LEU A 89 -5.77 -9.53 15.09
N GLN A 90 -5.67 -9.42 16.42
CA GLN A 90 -4.82 -8.38 17.00
C GLN A 90 -3.37 -8.64 16.55
N PRO A 91 -2.60 -7.59 16.23
CA PRO A 91 -1.16 -7.75 16.03
C PRO A 91 -0.57 -8.27 17.33
N VAL A 92 -0.18 -9.54 17.35
CA VAL A 92 0.54 -10.15 18.47
C VAL A 92 1.82 -9.36 18.70
N THR A 93 1.77 -8.54 19.73
CA THR A 93 2.94 -7.87 20.27
C THR A 93 3.83 -8.95 20.89
N PRO A 94 5.15 -8.99 20.63
CA PRO A 94 6.01 -10.06 21.12
C PRO A 94 6.19 -9.96 22.64
N GLU A 95 5.46 -10.78 23.40
CA GLU A 95 5.68 -10.95 24.84
C GLU A 95 6.86 -11.91 25.13
N LYS A 96 7.66 -11.53 26.14
CA LYS A 96 8.90 -12.18 26.59
C LYS A 96 8.70 -13.62 27.11
N PRO A 97 9.71 -14.51 27.01
CA PRO A 97 9.56 -15.92 27.36
C PRO A 97 9.58 -16.15 28.88
N LYS A 98 8.60 -16.91 29.40
CA LYS A 98 8.59 -17.42 30.78
C LYS A 98 9.02 -18.89 30.82
N LYS A 99 9.89 -19.18 31.80
CA LYS A 99 10.66 -20.41 32.05
C LYS A 99 9.80 -21.64 32.40
N GLY A 100 10.14 -22.79 31.77
CA GLY A 100 10.20 -24.17 32.29
C GLY A 100 8.92 -24.84 32.82
N ARG A 101 8.68 -26.15 32.75
CA ARG A 101 9.46 -27.36 32.36
C ARG A 101 8.48 -28.58 32.52
N PRO A 102 8.88 -29.85 32.27
CA PRO A 102 8.95 -30.59 31.00
C PRO A 102 7.98 -31.79 30.91
N TYR A 103 7.83 -32.39 29.73
CA TYR A 103 7.72 -33.86 29.63
C TYR A 103 8.45 -34.36 28.37
N ASN A 104 9.38 -35.29 28.62
CA ASN A 104 10.23 -36.06 27.70
C ASN A 104 9.40 -36.93 26.73
N SER A 105 9.90 -37.54 25.65
CA SER A 105 11.05 -37.44 24.74
C SER A 105 10.91 -38.64 23.80
N GLU A 106 11.07 -38.49 22.48
CA GLU A 106 11.88 -39.40 21.65
C GLU A 106 11.95 -38.93 20.19
N GLN A 107 13.17 -39.01 19.66
CA GLN A 107 13.73 -38.42 18.44
C GLN A 107 13.21 -38.97 17.11
N SER A 108 13.22 -38.12 16.06
CA SER A 108 13.99 -38.41 14.83
C SER A 108 14.22 -37.16 13.96
N ASN A 109 15.42 -36.59 14.12
CA ASN A 109 16.39 -36.14 13.10
C ASN A 109 16.06 -35.07 12.02
N ASN A 110 16.75 -33.93 12.15
CA ASN A 110 17.60 -33.21 11.17
C ASN A 110 16.99 -32.81 9.80
N THR A 111 16.97 -31.55 9.36
CA THR A 111 18.10 -30.61 9.20
C THR A 111 17.61 -29.14 9.03
N ASN A 112 18.37 -28.19 9.56
CA ASN A 112 18.14 -26.74 9.47
C ASN A 112 18.52 -26.17 8.10
N ALA A 113 17.62 -25.44 7.44
CA ALA A 113 17.94 -24.59 6.29
C ALA A 113 18.05 -23.12 6.75
N GLN A 114 19.27 -22.58 6.77
CA GLN A 114 19.52 -21.15 6.92
C GLN A 114 19.42 -20.48 5.54
N VAL A 115 18.66 -19.39 5.46
CA VAL A 115 18.53 -18.57 4.23
C VAL A 115 19.63 -17.50 4.25
N VAL A 116 20.57 -17.61 3.31
CA VAL A 116 21.65 -16.64 3.05
C VAL A 116 21.14 -15.57 2.08
N TRP A 117 21.29 -14.30 2.45
CA TRP A 117 21.04 -13.16 1.56
C TRP A 117 22.33 -12.80 0.79
N LEU A 118 22.25 -12.71 -0.54
CA LEU A 118 23.34 -12.26 -1.41
C LEU A 118 23.29 -10.73 -1.58
N THR A 119 24.35 -10.03 -1.18
CA THR A 119 24.60 -8.62 -1.53
C THR A 119 25.48 -8.51 -2.79
N PRO A 120 25.35 -7.44 -3.60
CA PRO A 120 26.05 -7.31 -4.89
C PRO A 120 27.50 -6.84 -4.69
N ASN A 121 28.44 -7.46 -5.41
CA ASN A 121 29.86 -7.09 -5.39
C ASN A 121 30.12 -5.90 -6.33
N LYS A 122 30.82 -4.87 -5.84
CA LYS A 122 31.43 -3.82 -6.68
C LYS A 122 32.82 -4.31 -7.08
N GLU A 123 33.06 -4.50 -8.37
CA GLU A 123 34.43 -4.58 -8.88
C GLU A 123 34.81 -3.24 -9.50
N ALA A 124 35.78 -2.61 -8.86
CA ALA A 124 36.62 -1.57 -9.42
C ALA A 124 37.87 -2.23 -9.98
N SER A 125 38.18 -1.96 -11.25
CA SER A 125 39.47 -1.41 -11.72
C SER A 125 39.58 -1.50 -13.23
#